data_AF-A0A0C3S301-F1
#
_entry.id   AF-A0A0C3S301-F1
#
_cell.length_a   1.000
_cell.length_b   1.000
_cell.length_c   1.000
_cell.angle_alpha   90.00
_cell.angle_beta   90.00
_cell.angle_gamma   90.00
#
_symmetry.space_group_name_H-M   'P 1'
#
loop_
_entity.id
_entity.type
_entity.pdbx_description
1 polymer ?
#
loop_
_entity_poly.entity_id
_entity_poly.type
_entity_poly.pdbx_seq_one_letter_code
_entity_poly.pdbx_strand_id
1 'polypeptide(L)'
;MEFLSSWVRPTALFATAFDRVDLLSVSAMLARAGGELEHLNLMPVQDDDMVQATALARFRFAELAVLGQCARLQSVSVDLIDVPWGTELVRGVLAYVPDTTRRLRFTLEADQVDAVLDALAKLALARPHAQLQRVEFRRVCLGYVPAEPAYAEILHEVRELAQEKLPARYNEIVEFFP
;
A
#
# COMPACT_ATOMS: atom_id res chain seq x y z
N MET A 1 27.19 -24.27 9.54
CA MET A 1 25.74 -24.09 9.77
C MET A 1 25.15 -23.27 8.61
N GLU A 2 25.01 -23.86 7.42
CA GLU A 2 24.54 -23.15 6.20
C GLU A 2 23.41 -23.90 5.48
N PHE A 3 22.87 -24.97 6.07
CA PHE A 3 21.97 -25.91 5.37
C PHE A 3 20.47 -25.60 5.50
N LEU A 4 20.06 -24.63 6.34
CA LEU A 4 18.64 -24.34 6.59
C LEU A 4 18.15 -23.00 6.00
N SER A 5 19.03 -22.10 5.58
CA SER A 5 18.64 -20.80 5.01
C SER A 5 18.23 -20.84 3.53
N SER A 6 18.33 -22.01 2.88
CA SER A 6 18.06 -22.18 1.44
C SER A 6 16.73 -22.88 1.10
N TRP A 7 15.98 -23.39 2.08
CA TRP A 7 14.82 -24.27 1.82
C TRP A 7 13.45 -23.65 2.08
N VAL A 8 13.38 -22.53 2.81
CA VAL A 8 12.10 -21.85 3.08
C VAL A 8 12.18 -20.43 2.58
N ARG A 9 11.68 -20.19 1.37
CA ARG A 9 11.40 -18.83 0.91
C ARG A 9 10.11 -18.37 1.56
N PRO A 10 10.06 -17.18 2.17
CA PRO A 10 8.86 -16.70 2.84
C PRO A 10 7.75 -16.46 1.81
N THR A 11 6.61 -17.11 1.99
CA THR A 11 5.38 -16.84 1.21
C THR A 11 4.66 -15.60 1.72
N ALA A 12 5.02 -15.11 2.92
CA ALA A 12 4.52 -13.88 3.50
C ALA A 12 5.68 -13.03 4.04
N LEU A 13 5.63 -11.72 3.77
CA LEU A 13 6.59 -10.74 4.26
C LEU A 13 5.85 -9.65 5.03
N PHE A 14 6.33 -9.40 6.24
CA PHE A 14 5.82 -8.36 7.13
C PHE A 14 6.96 -7.38 7.38
N ALA A 15 6.91 -6.21 6.74
CA ALA A 15 7.83 -5.11 7.00
C ALA A 15 7.14 -4.17 7.98
N THR A 16 7.62 -4.12 9.22
CA THR A 16 7.02 -3.35 10.31
C THR A 16 8.01 -2.34 10.88
N ALA A 17 7.51 -1.18 11.30
CA ALA A 17 8.30 -0.14 11.96
C ALA A 17 9.52 0.30 11.13
N PHE A 18 9.31 0.52 9.84
CA PHE A 18 10.33 1.02 8.92
C PHE A 18 10.01 2.47 8.50
N ASP A 19 11.01 3.31 8.38
CA ASP A 19 10.86 4.67 7.86
C ASP A 19 11.24 4.75 6.36
N ARG A 20 11.37 5.96 5.80
CA ARG A 20 11.80 6.10 4.40
C ARG A 20 13.22 5.60 4.14
N VAL A 21 14.15 5.73 5.08
CA VAL A 21 15.55 5.30 4.86
C VAL A 21 15.68 3.78 4.87
N ASP A 22 14.78 3.11 5.58
CA ASP A 22 14.70 1.65 5.66
C ASP A 22 14.12 0.98 4.40
N LEU A 23 13.60 1.74 3.43
CA LEU A 23 13.02 1.18 2.20
C LEU A 23 13.98 0.30 1.40
N LEU A 24 15.29 0.60 1.45
CA LEU A 24 16.32 -0.25 0.83
C LEU A 24 16.37 -1.64 1.50
N SER A 25 16.21 -1.69 2.82
CA SER A 25 16.15 -2.94 3.57
C SER A 25 14.89 -3.73 3.20
N VAL A 26 13.73 -3.06 3.10
CA VAL A 26 12.48 -3.68 2.64
C VAL A 26 12.63 -4.24 1.22
N SER A 27 13.24 -3.47 0.32
CA SER A 27 13.54 -3.91 -1.06
C SER A 27 14.43 -5.15 -1.09
N ALA A 28 15.49 -5.20 -0.27
CA ALA A 28 16.35 -6.37 -0.16
C ALA A 28 15.60 -7.60 0.38
N MET A 29 14.69 -7.42 1.35
CA MET A 29 13.85 -8.51 1.86
C MET A 29 12.88 -9.03 0.79
N LEU A 30 12.27 -8.15 0.02
CA LEU A 30 11.41 -8.51 -1.12
C LEU A 30 12.19 -9.28 -2.20
N ALA A 31 13.40 -8.81 -2.53
CA ALA A 31 14.29 -9.49 -3.49
C ALA A 31 14.62 -10.91 -3.04
N ARG A 32 14.84 -11.11 -1.72
CA ARG A 32 15.14 -12.41 -1.14
C ARG A 32 13.93 -13.35 -1.11
N ALA A 33 12.73 -12.82 -0.83
CA ALA A 33 11.49 -13.58 -0.93
C ALA A 33 11.25 -14.05 -2.38
N GLY A 34 11.52 -13.15 -3.33
CA GLY A 34 11.50 -13.42 -4.77
C GLY A 34 10.09 -13.77 -5.26
N GLY A 35 10.04 -14.62 -6.30
CA GLY A 35 8.79 -15.01 -6.95
C GLY A 35 7.82 -15.85 -6.11
N GLU A 36 8.23 -16.32 -4.92
CA GLU A 36 7.40 -17.14 -4.03
C GLU A 36 6.54 -16.32 -3.05
N LEU A 37 6.73 -15.00 -2.99
CA LEU A 37 5.98 -14.14 -2.10
C LEU A 37 4.51 -14.05 -2.56
N GLU A 38 3.58 -14.43 -1.68
CA GLU A 38 2.13 -14.39 -1.93
C GLU A 38 1.46 -13.24 -1.15
N HIS A 39 2.01 -12.88 0.02
CA HIS A 39 1.45 -11.88 0.91
C HIS A 39 2.49 -10.85 1.34
N LEU A 40 2.18 -9.58 1.16
CA LEU A 40 2.99 -8.46 1.63
C LEU A 40 2.19 -7.61 2.61
N ASN A 41 2.77 -7.33 3.77
CA ASN A 41 2.26 -6.35 4.72
C ASN A 41 3.35 -5.29 4.97
N LEU A 42 2.99 -4.02 4.77
CA LEU A 42 3.84 -2.86 4.99
C LEU A 42 3.23 -2.01 6.09
N MET A 43 3.93 -1.85 7.21
CA MET A 43 3.54 -1.01 8.33
C MET A 43 4.69 -0.01 8.61
N PRO A 44 4.81 1.04 7.78
CA PRO A 44 5.77 2.12 8.00
C PRO A 44 5.52 2.90 9.30
N VAL A 45 6.50 3.69 9.69
CA VAL A 45 6.40 4.70 10.76
C VAL A 45 6.79 6.08 10.23
N GLN A 46 6.44 7.13 10.98
CA GLN A 46 6.94 8.47 10.71
C GLN A 46 8.48 8.47 10.70
N ASP A 47 9.06 9.28 9.82
CA ASP A 47 10.51 9.50 9.79
C ASP A 47 10.98 10.12 11.12
N ASP A 48 12.09 9.66 11.67
CA ASP A 48 12.74 10.33 12.80
C ASP A 48 13.27 11.71 12.36
N ASP A 49 12.89 12.76 13.10
CA ASP A 49 13.15 14.19 12.82
C ASP A 49 14.65 14.56 12.60
N MET A 50 15.57 13.63 12.82
CA MET A 50 17.01 13.90 12.85
C MET A 50 17.72 13.85 11.48
N VAL A 51 17.08 13.39 10.39
CA VAL A 51 17.79 13.13 9.11
C VAL A 51 17.04 13.65 7.88
N GLN A 52 16.55 14.90 7.87
CA GLN A 52 15.49 15.24 6.90
C GLN A 52 15.71 16.25 5.76
N ALA A 53 16.77 17.07 5.70
CA ALA A 53 16.73 18.18 4.73
C ALA A 53 17.28 17.90 3.32
N THR A 54 18.24 16.98 3.13
CA THR A 54 19.04 16.96 1.87
C THR A 54 19.11 15.63 1.12
N ALA A 55 18.82 14.49 1.76
CA ALA A 55 18.79 13.19 1.09
C ALA A 55 17.38 12.80 0.56
N LEU A 56 16.32 13.38 1.14
CA LEU A 56 14.92 12.96 0.89
C LEU A 56 14.27 13.59 -0.34
N ALA A 57 14.83 14.66 -0.90
CA ALA A 57 14.28 15.37 -2.06
C ALA A 57 14.31 14.55 -3.38
N ARG A 58 14.85 13.32 -3.36
CA ARG A 58 15.02 12.47 -4.53
C ARG A 58 14.60 11.02 -4.34
N PHE A 59 13.97 10.65 -3.23
CA PHE A 59 13.42 9.30 -3.08
C PHE A 59 12.31 9.09 -4.13
N ARG A 60 12.72 8.48 -5.25
CA ARG A 60 11.80 7.81 -6.16
C ARG A 60 11.75 6.41 -5.61
N PHE A 61 10.56 5.90 -5.29
CA PHE A 61 10.33 4.54 -4.77
C PHE A 61 10.66 3.43 -5.80
N ALA A 62 11.70 3.63 -6.62
CA ALA A 62 12.26 2.66 -7.54
C ALA A 62 12.80 1.44 -6.78
N GLU A 63 13.12 1.59 -5.49
CA GLU A 63 13.46 0.48 -4.60
C GLU A 63 12.31 -0.55 -4.54
N LEU A 64 11.06 -0.13 -4.71
CA LEU A 64 9.91 -1.02 -4.76
C LEU A 64 9.68 -1.67 -6.13
N ALA A 65 10.49 -1.36 -7.15
CA ALA A 65 10.41 -2.03 -8.45
C ALA A 65 10.61 -3.55 -8.36
N VAL A 66 11.27 -4.02 -7.30
CA VAL A 66 11.41 -5.44 -6.97
C VAL A 66 10.05 -6.13 -6.77
N LEU A 67 8.99 -5.41 -6.39
CA LEU A 67 7.62 -5.97 -6.30
C LEU A 67 7.16 -6.59 -7.61
N GLY A 68 7.59 -6.03 -8.76
CA GLY A 68 7.26 -6.58 -10.07
C GLY A 68 7.84 -7.97 -10.31
N GLN A 69 8.80 -8.42 -9.49
CA GLN A 69 9.42 -9.74 -9.56
C GLN A 69 8.71 -10.77 -8.66
N CYS A 70 7.80 -10.33 -7.78
CA CYS A 70 7.02 -11.19 -6.90
C CYS A 70 5.83 -11.80 -7.67
N ALA A 71 6.10 -12.65 -8.66
CA ALA A 71 5.09 -13.16 -9.61
C ALA A 71 3.90 -13.91 -8.97
N ARG A 72 4.04 -14.39 -7.72
CA ARG A 72 2.95 -15.04 -6.98
C ARG A 72 2.20 -14.11 -6.04
N LEU A 73 2.56 -12.82 -5.97
CA LEU A 73 1.95 -11.89 -5.03
C LEU A 73 0.44 -11.80 -5.30
N GLN A 74 -0.34 -12.16 -4.28
CA GLN A 74 -1.80 -12.19 -4.31
C GLN A 74 -2.40 -11.05 -3.50
N SER A 75 -1.74 -10.64 -2.41
CA SER A 75 -2.26 -9.58 -1.55
C SER A 75 -1.19 -8.63 -1.04
N VAL A 76 -1.51 -7.34 -1.04
CA VAL A 76 -0.70 -6.30 -0.39
C VAL A 76 -1.56 -5.56 0.63
N SER A 77 -1.05 -5.41 1.84
CA SER A 77 -1.60 -4.54 2.88
C SER A 77 -0.61 -3.43 3.19
N VAL A 78 -1.09 -2.20 3.32
CA VAL A 78 -0.28 -1.03 3.69
C VAL A 78 -1.01 -0.28 4.81
N ASP A 79 -0.31 -0.03 5.92
CA ASP A 79 -0.82 0.69 7.09
C ASP A 79 -0.13 2.05 7.22
N LEU A 80 -0.89 3.14 7.14
CA LEU A 80 -0.39 4.50 6.98
C LEU A 80 -0.79 5.44 8.12
N ILE A 81 -1.35 4.89 9.20
CA ILE A 81 -1.78 5.69 10.35
C ILE A 81 -0.57 6.43 10.93
N ASP A 82 -0.70 7.76 11.09
CA ASP A 82 0.38 8.64 11.55
C ASP A 82 1.64 8.61 10.65
N VAL A 83 1.50 8.32 9.35
CA VAL A 83 2.61 8.29 8.38
C VAL A 83 2.40 9.35 7.28
N PRO A 84 2.88 10.60 7.46
CA PRO A 84 2.68 11.70 6.50
C PRO A 84 3.17 11.38 5.09
N TRP A 85 4.19 10.54 4.99
CA TRP A 85 4.79 10.13 3.72
C TRP A 85 4.15 8.89 3.08
N GLY A 86 3.17 8.29 3.77
CA GLY A 86 2.56 7.02 3.39
C GLY A 86 1.88 7.01 2.02
N THR A 87 1.36 8.16 1.58
CA THR A 87 0.74 8.27 0.25
C THR A 87 1.74 8.08 -0.88
N GLU A 88 3.00 8.51 -0.69
CA GLU A 88 4.06 8.29 -1.67
C GLU A 88 4.48 6.82 -1.71
N LEU A 89 4.53 6.15 -0.55
CA LEU A 89 4.73 4.70 -0.47
C LEU A 89 3.67 3.95 -1.28
N VAL A 90 2.39 4.28 -1.08
CA VAL A 90 1.30 3.66 -1.83
C VAL A 90 1.45 3.87 -3.33
N ARG A 91 1.83 5.07 -3.78
CA ARG A 91 2.11 5.32 -5.19
C ARG A 91 3.21 4.41 -5.72
N GLY A 92 4.29 4.22 -4.95
CA GLY A 92 5.36 3.28 -5.28
C GLY A 92 4.87 1.82 -5.35
N VAL A 93 4.13 1.37 -4.33
CA VAL A 93 3.55 0.03 -4.30
C VAL A 93 2.66 -0.22 -5.52
N LEU A 94 1.70 0.67 -5.79
CA LEU A 94 0.77 0.55 -6.91
C LEU A 94 1.48 0.64 -8.26
N ALA A 95 2.57 1.40 -8.37
CA ALA A 95 3.36 1.48 -9.59
C ALA A 95 4.05 0.15 -9.94
N TYR A 96 4.34 -0.72 -8.97
CA TYR A 96 5.16 -1.92 -9.18
C TYR A 96 4.50 -3.24 -8.79
N VAL A 97 3.31 -3.21 -8.19
CA VAL A 97 2.53 -4.41 -7.86
C VAL A 97 2.28 -5.26 -9.12
N PRO A 98 2.48 -6.58 -9.11
CA PRO A 98 2.26 -7.42 -10.29
C PRO A 98 0.77 -7.62 -10.57
N ASP A 99 0.43 -7.86 -11.84
CA ASP A 99 -0.96 -8.06 -12.31
C ASP A 99 -1.67 -9.26 -11.65
N THR A 100 -0.92 -10.18 -11.08
CA THR A 100 -1.42 -11.33 -10.31
C THR A 100 -2.04 -10.94 -8.97
N THR A 101 -1.84 -9.70 -8.52
CA THR A 101 -2.33 -9.23 -7.24
C THR A 101 -3.84 -9.09 -7.30
N ARG A 102 -4.53 -9.79 -6.38
CA ARG A 102 -5.98 -9.86 -6.31
C ARG A 102 -6.56 -8.96 -5.23
N ARG A 103 -5.79 -8.69 -4.17
CA ARG A 103 -6.26 -7.91 -3.02
C ARG A 103 -5.30 -6.79 -2.66
N LEU A 104 -5.84 -5.60 -2.53
CA LEU A 104 -5.17 -4.45 -1.92
C LEU A 104 -5.93 -4.06 -0.65
N ARG A 105 -5.20 -3.74 0.40
CA ARG A 105 -5.76 -3.18 1.63
C ARG A 105 -4.93 -1.98 2.05
N PHE A 106 -5.63 -0.92 2.38
CA PHE A 106 -5.05 0.30 2.92
C PHE A 106 -5.71 0.62 4.26
N THR A 107 -4.91 0.76 5.29
CA THR A 107 -5.32 1.38 6.55
C THR A 107 -4.76 2.80 6.51
N LEU A 108 -5.62 3.82 6.51
CA LEU A 108 -5.19 5.20 6.27
C LEU A 108 -6.18 6.21 6.86
N GLU A 109 -5.70 7.43 7.07
CA GLU A 109 -6.51 8.55 7.53
C GLU A 109 -7.34 9.15 6.39
N ALA A 110 -8.45 9.82 6.73
CA ALA A 110 -9.41 10.33 5.76
C ALA A 110 -8.79 11.31 4.74
N ASP A 111 -7.84 12.13 5.16
CA ASP A 111 -7.14 13.10 4.31
C ASP A 111 -6.19 12.43 3.29
N GLN A 112 -5.78 11.19 3.53
CA GLN A 112 -4.93 10.40 2.63
C GLN A 112 -5.72 9.65 1.55
N VAL A 113 -7.03 9.45 1.75
CA VAL A 113 -7.91 8.68 0.85
C VAL A 113 -7.82 9.17 -0.58
N ASP A 114 -7.97 10.49 -0.77
CA ASP A 114 -8.05 11.10 -2.10
C ASP A 114 -6.79 10.81 -2.94
N ALA A 115 -5.62 10.95 -2.31
CA ALA A 115 -4.33 10.69 -2.93
C ALA A 115 -4.14 9.20 -3.30
N VAL A 116 -4.68 8.29 -2.49
CA VAL A 116 -4.64 6.85 -2.75
C VAL A 116 -5.61 6.46 -3.87
N LEU A 117 -6.82 7.04 -3.90
CA LEU A 117 -7.78 6.86 -4.99
C LEU A 117 -7.20 7.33 -6.33
N ASP A 118 -6.52 8.48 -6.37
CA ASP A 118 -5.82 8.96 -7.56
C ASP A 118 -4.73 7.99 -8.05
N ALA A 119 -3.99 7.40 -7.11
CA ALA A 119 -2.95 6.42 -7.44
C ALA A 119 -3.57 5.12 -8.00
N LEU A 120 -4.70 4.68 -7.45
CA LEU A 120 -5.46 3.54 -7.97
C LEU A 120 -6.06 3.82 -9.34
N ALA A 121 -6.60 5.01 -9.58
CA ALA A 121 -7.11 5.41 -10.90
C ALA A 121 -5.99 5.36 -11.95
N LYS A 122 -4.80 5.87 -11.62
CA LYS A 122 -3.61 5.81 -12.49
C LYS A 122 -3.17 4.36 -12.75
N LEU A 123 -3.15 3.50 -11.73
CA LEU A 123 -2.90 2.07 -11.91
C LEU A 123 -3.92 1.45 -12.86
N ALA A 124 -5.21 1.73 -12.66
CA ALA A 124 -6.28 1.17 -13.47
C ALA A 124 -6.18 1.56 -14.95
N LEU A 125 -5.70 2.78 -15.24
CA LEU A 125 -5.42 3.25 -16.60
C LEU A 125 -4.17 2.61 -17.19
N ALA A 126 -3.09 2.49 -16.41
CA ALA A 126 -1.83 1.91 -16.86
C ALA A 126 -1.92 0.38 -17.06
N ARG A 127 -2.77 -0.29 -16.27
CA ARG A 127 -2.92 -1.74 -16.21
C ARG A 127 -4.40 -2.15 -16.30
N PRO A 128 -4.98 -2.10 -17.51
CA PRO A 128 -6.37 -2.51 -17.72
C PRO A 128 -6.61 -4.00 -17.46
N HIS A 129 -5.58 -4.84 -17.39
CA HIS A 129 -5.71 -6.29 -17.18
C HIS A 129 -5.30 -6.78 -15.78
N ALA A 130 -5.06 -5.86 -14.83
CA ALA A 130 -4.78 -6.23 -13.45
C ALA A 130 -5.92 -7.10 -12.87
N GLN A 131 -5.57 -8.19 -12.19
CA GLN A 131 -6.54 -9.18 -11.67
C GLN A 131 -7.11 -8.79 -10.31
N LEU A 132 -7.25 -7.49 -10.02
CA LEU A 132 -7.78 -7.01 -8.76
C LEU A 132 -9.24 -7.46 -8.59
N GLN A 133 -9.50 -8.12 -7.47
CA GLN A 133 -10.81 -8.64 -7.06
C GLN A 133 -11.33 -7.94 -5.82
N ARG A 134 -10.45 -7.29 -5.04
CA ARG A 134 -10.84 -6.59 -3.81
C ARG A 134 -9.87 -5.47 -3.47
N VAL A 135 -10.40 -4.31 -3.11
CA VAL A 135 -9.66 -3.15 -2.61
C VAL A 135 -10.34 -2.68 -1.33
N GLU A 136 -9.64 -2.74 -0.21
CA GLU A 136 -10.19 -2.38 1.09
C GLU A 136 -9.55 -1.10 1.61
N PHE A 137 -10.39 -0.17 2.05
CA PHE A 137 -9.98 0.97 2.85
C PHE A 137 -10.50 0.76 4.27
N ARG A 138 -9.60 0.79 5.25
CA ARG A 138 -9.90 0.53 6.65
C ARG A 138 -9.50 1.71 7.52
N ARG A 139 -10.23 1.89 8.63
CA ARG A 139 -9.99 2.94 9.62
C ARG A 139 -9.88 4.32 8.98
N VAL A 140 -10.77 4.59 8.02
CA VAL A 140 -10.87 5.90 7.35
C VAL A 140 -11.43 6.90 8.36
N CYS A 141 -10.59 7.33 9.28
CA CYS A 141 -10.93 8.23 10.37
C CYS A 141 -10.25 9.57 10.13
N LEU A 142 -10.84 10.64 10.63
CA LEU A 142 -10.08 11.84 10.98
C LEU A 142 -9.18 11.44 12.15
N GLY A 143 -7.99 12.03 12.34
CA GLY A 143 -7.07 11.71 13.45
C GLY A 143 -7.66 11.78 14.88
N TYR A 144 -8.94 12.11 15.01
CA TYR A 144 -9.79 11.93 16.19
C TYR A 144 -11.00 11.04 15.84
N VAL A 145 -11.35 10.07 16.69
CA VAL A 145 -12.53 9.20 16.51
C VAL A 145 -13.80 10.06 16.46
N PRO A 146 -14.44 10.26 15.29
CA PRO A 146 -15.66 11.04 15.21
C PRO A 146 -16.77 10.31 15.97
N ALA A 147 -17.75 11.05 16.51
CA ALA A 147 -18.99 10.40 16.97
C ALA A 147 -19.60 9.59 15.81
N GLU A 148 -20.23 8.44 16.10
CA GLU A 148 -20.83 7.54 15.10
C GLU A 148 -21.55 8.22 13.91
N PRO A 149 -22.37 9.30 14.09
CA PRO A 149 -22.99 9.98 12.94
C PRO A 149 -21.99 10.66 11.98
N ALA A 150 -20.94 11.29 12.50
CA ALA A 150 -19.93 11.95 11.67
C ALA A 150 -19.07 10.94 10.89
N TYR A 151 -18.88 9.74 11.46
CA TYR A 151 -18.14 8.68 10.77
C TYR A 151 -18.88 8.14 9.55
N ALA A 152 -20.20 7.96 9.67
CA ALA A 152 -21.04 7.52 8.56
C ALA A 152 -21.06 8.53 7.40
N GLU A 153 -21.05 9.83 7.70
CA GLU A 153 -20.96 10.90 6.70
C GLU A 153 -19.62 10.87 5.97
N ILE A 154 -18.49 10.76 6.68
CA ILE A 154 -17.15 10.64 6.07
C ILE A 154 -17.08 9.42 5.14
N LEU A 155 -17.57 8.27 5.59
CA LEU A 155 -17.59 7.07 4.75
C LEU A 155 -18.47 7.23 3.51
N HIS A 156 -19.56 8.00 3.61
CA HIS A 156 -20.41 8.28 2.48
C HIS A 156 -19.69 9.17 1.45
N GLU A 157 -19.11 10.29 1.89
CA GLU A 157 -18.35 11.21 1.04
C GLU A 157 -17.19 10.48 0.32
N VAL A 158 -16.45 9.66 1.07
CA VAL A 158 -15.34 8.87 0.52
C VAL A 158 -15.81 7.84 -0.52
N ARG A 159 -16.99 7.24 -0.33
CA ARG A 159 -17.57 6.32 -1.33
C ARG A 159 -17.96 7.06 -2.61
N GLU A 160 -18.57 8.24 -2.49
CA GLU A 160 -18.90 9.07 -3.65
C GLU A 160 -17.65 9.48 -4.41
N LEU A 161 -16.62 9.94 -3.70
CA LEU A 161 -15.32 10.28 -4.28
C LEU A 161 -14.69 9.10 -5.03
N ALA A 162 -14.77 7.89 -4.46
CA ALA A 162 -14.27 6.68 -5.12
C ALA A 162 -15.04 6.36 -6.41
N GLN A 163 -16.36 6.53 -6.42
CA GLN A 163 -17.20 6.33 -7.61
C GLN A 163 -16.91 7.35 -8.70
N GLU A 164 -16.55 8.58 -8.34
CA GLU A 164 -16.16 9.64 -9.29
C GLU A 164 -14.79 9.34 -9.92
N LYS A 165 -13.81 8.96 -9.10
CA LYS A 165 -12.41 8.84 -9.52
C LYS A 165 -12.05 7.50 -10.17
N LEU A 166 -12.68 6.41 -9.75
CA LEU A 166 -12.30 5.08 -10.19
C LEU A 166 -13.14 4.61 -11.38
N PRO A 167 -12.55 3.84 -12.32
CA PRO A 167 -13.32 3.23 -13.40
C PRO A 167 -14.40 2.29 -12.86
N ALA A 168 -15.56 2.21 -13.52
CA ALA A 168 -16.75 1.49 -13.06
C ALA A 168 -16.50 0.05 -12.54
N ARG A 169 -15.54 -0.68 -13.12
CA ARG A 169 -15.14 -2.02 -12.66
C ARG A 169 -14.66 -2.08 -11.20
N TYR A 170 -14.21 -0.96 -10.65
CA TYR A 170 -13.76 -0.86 -9.26
C TYR A 170 -14.93 -0.68 -8.28
N ASN A 171 -16.11 -0.25 -8.74
CA ASN A 171 -17.27 0.00 -7.89
C ASN A 171 -17.76 -1.25 -7.15
N GLU A 172 -17.53 -2.43 -7.73
CA GLU A 172 -17.96 -3.72 -7.17
C GLU A 172 -16.90 -4.36 -6.24
N ILE A 173 -15.66 -3.88 -6.29
CA ILE A 173 -14.53 -4.48 -5.57
C ILE A 173 -13.93 -3.57 -4.50
N VAL A 174 -14.28 -2.29 -4.49
CA VAL A 174 -13.83 -1.31 -3.49
C VAL A 174 -14.79 -1.31 -2.32
N GLU A 175 -14.25 -1.54 -1.13
CA GLU A 175 -14.99 -1.60 0.13
C GLU A 175 -14.37 -0.66 1.16
N PHE A 176 -15.21 0.05 1.90
CA PHE A 176 -14.82 0.96 2.96
C PHE A 176 -15.33 0.44 4.30
N PHE A 177 -14.41 0.29 5.25
CA PHE A 177 -14.68 -0.27 6.58
C PHE A 177 -14.36 0.74 7.69
N PRO A 178 -15.16 0.72 8.78
CA PRO A 178 -14.81 1.37 10.05
C PRO A 178 -13.46 0.91 10.60
#